data_AF-A0A7J7NAR4-F1
#
_entry.id   AF-A0A7J7NAR4-F1
#
_cell.length_a   1.000
_cell.length_b   1.000
_cell.length_c   1.000
_cell.angle_alpha   90.00
_cell.angle_beta   90.00
_cell.angle_gamma   90.00
#
_symmetry.space_group_name_H-M   'P 1'
#
loop_
_entity.id
_entity.type
_entity.pdbx_description
1 polymer ?
#
loop_
_entity_poly.entity_id
_entity_poly.type
_entity_poly.pdbx_seq_one_letter_code
_entity_poly.pdbx_strand_id
1 'polypeptide(L)'
;MVSIKWPRSRDEVWKANIPYTHLAQEKSDQNWMVVKGEKNSFLGGGIHFHYGADKYIALLANMPNFSKNNLNNEGRIRTILDVGCGVACFGAYLLSFNIIAMYVAPNDVHQNHIQFSLERGIPTYLGVLGMKRLPYPRWSFELAHCSRCRIDWLQRDDILLLELDRLLKPGVILHTYPLKPMHKMRKILKYGGK
;
A
#
# COMPACT_ATOMS: atom_id res chain seq x y z
N MET A 1 25.17 -6.75 -5.96
CA MET A 1 24.70 -6.45 -4.59
C MET A 1 24.09 -7.70 -3.99
N VAL A 2 24.38 -8.00 -2.72
CA VAL A 2 23.77 -9.13 -2.02
C VAL A 2 22.49 -8.62 -1.34
N SER A 3 21.36 -9.28 -1.57
CA SER A 3 20.09 -8.93 -0.92
C SER A 3 19.90 -9.77 0.35
N ILE A 4 19.30 -9.18 1.39
CA ILE A 4 18.84 -9.91 2.57
C ILE A 4 17.66 -10.79 2.11
N LYS A 5 17.62 -12.05 2.54
CA LYS A 5 16.53 -12.95 2.16
C LYS A 5 15.25 -12.65 2.94
N TRP A 6 14.11 -12.85 2.28
CA TRP A 6 12.80 -12.87 2.95
C TRP A 6 12.77 -14.00 4.00
N PRO A 7 12.13 -13.82 5.18
CA PRO A 7 11.33 -12.66 5.62
C PRO A 7 12.13 -11.52 6.24
N ARG A 8 13.44 -11.70 6.47
CA ARG A 8 14.26 -10.68 7.16
C ARG A 8 14.35 -9.37 6.36
N SER A 9 14.34 -9.46 5.03
CA SER A 9 14.31 -8.30 4.14
C SER A 9 13.12 -7.36 4.40
N ARG A 10 12.01 -7.88 4.94
CA ARG A 10 10.84 -7.08 5.33
C ARG A 10 11.23 -5.93 6.26
N ASP A 11 12.11 -6.19 7.22
CA ASP A 11 12.42 -5.26 8.30
C ASP A 11 13.83 -4.69 8.21
N GLU A 12 14.73 -5.28 7.42
CA GLU A 12 16.10 -4.84 7.28
C GLU A 12 16.60 -4.98 5.84
N VAL A 13 17.24 -3.93 5.31
CA VAL A 13 17.96 -3.98 4.02
C VAL A 13 19.35 -3.37 4.16
N TRP A 14 20.26 -3.71 3.25
CA TRP A 14 21.59 -3.12 3.23
C TRP A 14 21.52 -1.65 2.83
N LYS A 15 22.24 -0.80 3.57
CA LYS A 15 22.37 0.63 3.24
C LYS A 15 22.99 0.83 1.86
N ALA A 16 23.96 -0.01 1.49
CA ALA A 16 24.64 0.01 0.20
C ALA A 16 23.73 -0.27 -1.01
N ASN A 17 22.55 -0.88 -0.79
CA ASN A 17 21.60 -1.16 -1.87
C ASN A 17 20.65 0.03 -2.16
N ILE A 18 20.81 1.14 -1.42
CA ILE A 18 19.99 2.34 -1.58
C ILE A 18 20.85 3.45 -2.19
N PRO A 19 20.57 3.89 -3.44
CA PRO A 19 21.47 4.75 -4.21
C PRO A 19 21.59 6.17 -3.65
N TYR A 20 20.59 6.66 -2.92
CA TYR A 20 20.56 8.04 -2.39
C TYR A 20 20.42 8.04 -0.86
N THR A 21 21.51 8.36 -0.15
CA THR A 21 21.58 8.34 1.32
C THR A 21 20.85 9.50 2.01
N HIS A 22 20.75 10.68 1.37
CA HIS A 22 19.97 11.81 1.90
C HIS A 22 18.48 11.47 2.04
N LEU A 23 17.93 10.73 1.07
CA LEU A 23 16.55 10.25 1.15
C LEU A 23 16.35 9.24 2.29
N ALA A 24 17.37 8.45 2.64
CA ALA A 24 17.30 7.59 3.82
C ALA A 24 17.23 8.40 5.13
N GLN A 25 17.88 9.58 5.18
CA GLN A 25 17.78 10.51 6.31
C GLN A 25 16.36 11.12 6.38
N GLU A 26 15.82 11.64 5.28
CA GLU A 26 14.44 12.16 5.24
C GLU A 26 13.39 11.13 5.68
N LYS A 27 13.56 9.86 5.29
CA LYS A 27 12.65 8.77 5.69
C LYS A 27 12.84 8.36 7.15
N SER A 28 14.06 8.53 7.68
CA SER A 28 14.34 8.38 9.10
C SER A 28 13.62 9.46 9.92
N ASP A 29 13.60 10.71 9.44
CA ASP A 29 12.88 11.81 10.09
C ASP A 29 11.36 11.59 10.07
N GLN A 30 10.84 10.86 9.07
CA GLN A 30 9.45 10.42 9.00
C GLN A 30 9.15 9.17 9.85
N ASN A 31 10.12 8.72 10.65
CA ASN A 31 10.07 7.52 11.50
C ASN A 31 9.76 6.23 10.72
N TRP A 32 9.96 6.17 9.40
CA TRP A 32 9.72 4.94 8.63
C TRP A 32 10.88 3.96 8.71
N MET A 33 12.09 4.45 8.97
CA MET A 33 13.30 3.64 9.07
C MET A 33 14.30 4.24 10.06
N VAL A 34 15.26 3.44 10.49
CA VAL A 34 16.41 3.84 11.29
C VAL A 34 17.66 3.25 10.66
N VAL A 35 18.68 4.07 10.48
CA VAL A 35 19.99 3.60 10.01
C VAL A 35 20.73 2.98 11.20
N LYS A 36 21.01 1.67 11.13
CA LYS A 36 21.77 0.90 12.13
C LYS A 36 23.06 0.36 11.49
N GLY A 37 24.13 1.14 11.58
CA GLY A 37 25.41 0.80 10.95
C GLY A 37 25.28 0.68 9.42
N GLU A 38 25.53 -0.52 8.90
CA GLU A 38 25.45 -0.83 7.46
C GLU A 38 24.04 -1.22 6.98
N LYS A 39 23.05 -1.21 7.87
CA LYS A 39 21.67 -1.61 7.57
C LYS A 39 20.68 -0.48 7.79
N ASN A 40 19.64 -0.49 6.96
CA ASN A 40 18.43 0.29 7.16
C ASN A 40 17.38 -0.62 7.79
N SER A 41 16.88 -0.27 8.97
CA SER A 41 15.86 -1.03 9.70
C SER A 41 14.51 -0.31 9.58
N PHE A 42 13.46 -1.01 9.15
CA PHE A 42 12.11 -0.47 9.01
C PHE A 42 11.31 -0.77 10.28
N LEU A 43 10.72 0.26 10.88
CA LEU A 43 10.05 0.14 12.17
C LEU A 43 8.64 -0.45 12.08
N GLY A 44 8.18 -0.80 10.89
CA GLY A 44 6.80 -1.26 10.66
C GLY A 44 5.72 -0.20 10.79
N GLY A 45 6.10 0.99 11.22
CA GLY A 45 5.29 2.18 11.27
C GLY A 45 6.13 3.40 10.99
N GLY A 46 5.45 4.53 10.77
CA GLY A 46 6.04 5.87 10.83
C GLY A 46 4.88 6.84 10.83
N ILE A 47 4.97 7.98 10.14
CA ILE A 47 3.93 9.02 10.25
C ILE A 47 2.49 8.57 9.91
N HIS A 48 2.30 7.41 9.26
CA HIS A 48 0.98 6.87 8.90
C HIS A 48 0.53 5.71 9.75
N PHE A 49 1.44 5.02 10.42
CA PHE A 49 1.08 3.91 11.31
C PHE A 49 1.77 4.16 12.63
N HIS A 50 1.27 5.15 13.38
CA HIS A 50 1.88 5.60 14.64
C HIS A 50 2.07 4.45 15.64
N TYR A 51 1.21 3.44 15.60
CA TYR A 51 1.24 2.28 16.47
C TYR A 51 1.71 0.98 15.79
N GLY A 52 2.13 1.05 14.53
CA GLY A 52 2.51 -0.10 13.69
C GLY A 52 1.45 -0.49 12.65
N ALA A 53 1.90 -0.94 11.47
CA ALA A 53 1.03 -1.37 10.38
C ALA A 53 0.24 -2.65 10.73
N ASP A 54 0.82 -3.52 11.56
CA ASP A 54 0.18 -4.71 12.13
C ASP A 54 -1.09 -4.36 12.92
N LYS A 55 -1.03 -3.35 13.80
CA LYS A 55 -2.19 -2.90 14.57
C LYS A 55 -3.24 -2.25 13.68
N TYR A 56 -2.81 -1.49 12.67
CA TYR A 56 -3.72 -0.94 11.68
C TYR A 56 -4.43 -2.04 10.88
N ILE A 57 -3.71 -3.07 10.44
CA ILE A 57 -4.29 -4.25 9.76
C ILE A 57 -5.29 -4.95 10.67
N ALA A 58 -4.99 -5.11 11.96
CA ALA A 58 -5.92 -5.69 12.93
C ALA A 58 -7.20 -4.84 13.08
N LEU A 59 -7.07 -3.50 13.17
CA LEU A 59 -8.22 -2.60 13.19
C LEU A 59 -9.06 -2.69 11.92
N LEU A 60 -8.42 -2.77 10.76
CA LEU A 60 -9.10 -2.96 9.48
C LEU A 60 -9.85 -4.29 9.47
N ALA A 61 -9.21 -5.37 9.92
CA ALA A 61 -9.79 -6.71 9.97
C ALA A 61 -10.97 -6.84 10.94
N ASN A 62 -11.10 -5.94 11.93
CA ASN A 62 -12.23 -5.89 12.85
C ASN A 62 -13.46 -5.17 12.28
N MET A 63 -13.37 -4.59 11.08
CA MET A 63 -14.52 -3.95 10.44
C MET A 63 -15.62 -4.99 10.15
N PRO A 64 -16.93 -4.61 10.21
CA PRO A 64 -18.06 -5.54 10.03
C PRO A 64 -18.06 -6.34 8.72
N ASN A 65 -17.26 -5.91 7.74
CA ASN A 65 -17.18 -6.52 6.42
C ASN A 65 -16.21 -7.72 6.35
N PHE A 66 -15.44 -8.00 7.40
CA PHE A 66 -14.51 -9.14 7.46
C PHE A 66 -14.96 -10.13 8.53
N SER A 67 -14.86 -11.43 8.24
CA SER A 67 -15.12 -12.47 9.22
C SER A 67 -13.89 -12.67 10.13
N LYS A 68 -14.15 -12.85 11.43
CA LYS A 68 -13.18 -13.37 12.41
C LYS A 68 -11.93 -12.52 12.64
N ASN A 69 -12.00 -11.20 12.52
CA ASN A 69 -10.87 -10.30 12.81
C ASN A 69 -9.60 -10.62 11.99
N ASN A 70 -9.77 -11.24 10.82
CA ASN A 70 -8.68 -11.60 9.91
C ASN A 70 -8.94 -10.99 8.54
N LEU A 71 -7.99 -10.17 8.07
CA LEU A 71 -8.12 -9.47 6.79
C LEU A 71 -8.20 -10.43 5.60
N ASN A 72 -7.61 -11.63 5.68
CA ASN A 72 -7.68 -12.64 4.61
C ASN A 72 -9.11 -13.16 4.39
N ASN A 73 -9.94 -13.05 5.43
CA ASN A 73 -11.38 -13.25 5.35
C ASN A 73 -11.75 -14.60 4.72
N GLU A 74 -11.12 -15.68 5.21
CA GLU A 74 -11.28 -17.06 4.70
C GLU A 74 -10.86 -17.23 3.23
N GLY A 75 -9.77 -16.56 2.84
CA GLY A 75 -9.25 -16.59 1.47
C GLY A 75 -10.02 -15.72 0.48
N ARG A 76 -11.02 -14.94 0.93
CA ARG A 76 -11.74 -13.99 0.07
C ARG A 76 -10.87 -12.82 -0.36
N ILE A 77 -9.84 -12.48 0.43
CA ILE A 77 -8.89 -11.42 0.11
C ILE A 77 -7.50 -12.04 0.03
N ARG A 78 -6.92 -12.06 -1.17
CA ARG A 78 -5.57 -12.61 -1.42
C ARG A 78 -4.67 -11.60 -2.12
N THR A 79 -5.24 -10.60 -2.76
CA THR A 79 -4.57 -9.59 -3.56
C THR A 79 -5.07 -8.20 -3.20
N ILE A 80 -4.16 -7.28 -2.90
CA ILE A 80 -4.47 -5.90 -2.53
C ILE A 80 -3.70 -4.93 -3.42
N LEU A 81 -4.38 -3.94 -3.95
CA LEU A 81 -3.76 -2.77 -4.55
C LEU A 81 -3.43 -1.76 -3.46
N ASP A 82 -2.15 -1.54 -3.17
CA ASP A 82 -1.70 -0.61 -2.13
C ASP A 82 -1.12 0.66 -2.74
N VAL A 83 -1.67 1.83 -2.39
CA VAL A 83 -1.29 3.11 -2.98
C VAL A 83 -0.93 4.13 -1.89
N GLY A 84 0.22 4.77 -2.03
CA GLY A 84 0.61 5.87 -1.14
C GLY A 84 0.95 5.46 0.30
N CYS A 85 1.50 4.26 0.50
CA CYS A 85 1.99 3.74 1.78
C CYS A 85 3.49 3.97 2.06
N GLY A 86 4.10 4.93 1.38
CA GLY A 86 5.52 5.29 1.57
C GLY A 86 6.45 4.16 1.12
N VAL A 87 7.12 3.51 2.06
CA VAL A 87 8.03 2.39 1.74
C VAL A 87 7.32 1.03 1.72
N ALA A 88 6.06 0.99 1.30
CA ALA A 88 5.18 -0.20 1.35
C ALA A 88 4.95 -0.80 2.75
N CYS A 89 4.85 0.06 3.78
CA CYS A 89 4.70 -0.40 5.18
C CYS A 89 3.46 -1.27 5.40
N PHE A 90 2.35 -0.99 4.71
CA PHE A 90 1.15 -1.82 4.79
C PHE A 90 1.38 -3.18 4.11
N GLY A 91 1.82 -3.16 2.85
CA GLY A 91 2.15 -4.36 2.06
C GLY A 91 3.11 -5.33 2.74
N ALA A 92 4.11 -4.80 3.47
CA ALA A 92 5.13 -5.58 4.16
C ALA A 92 4.57 -6.61 5.17
N TYR A 93 3.43 -6.31 5.80
CA TYR A 93 2.84 -7.15 6.86
C TYR A 93 1.71 -8.03 6.36
N LEU A 94 1.30 -7.93 5.09
CA LEU A 94 0.15 -8.67 4.57
C LEU A 94 0.45 -10.14 4.28
N LEU A 95 1.70 -10.49 4.02
CA LEU A 95 2.05 -11.88 3.70
C LEU A 95 1.84 -12.82 4.89
N SER A 96 1.96 -12.33 6.14
CA SER A 96 1.62 -13.14 7.33
C SER A 96 0.13 -13.47 7.43
N PHE A 97 -0.72 -12.80 6.64
CA PHE A 97 -2.13 -13.09 6.48
C PHE A 97 -2.42 -13.85 5.18
N ASN A 98 -1.43 -14.37 4.46
CA ASN A 98 -1.59 -14.98 3.12
C ASN A 98 -2.20 -14.01 2.10
N ILE A 99 -1.83 -12.74 2.19
CA ILE A 99 -2.26 -11.68 1.27
C ILE A 99 -1.01 -11.11 0.58
N ILE A 100 -1.07 -10.99 -0.75
CA ILE A 100 -0.05 -10.31 -1.54
C ILE A 100 -0.56 -8.89 -1.84
N ALA A 101 0.21 -7.88 -1.47
CA ALA A 101 -0.03 -6.52 -1.92
C ALA A 101 0.86 -6.18 -3.11
N MET A 102 0.26 -5.52 -4.10
CA MET A 102 0.96 -4.81 -5.15
C MET A 102 1.03 -3.34 -4.76
N TYR A 103 2.22 -2.87 -4.40
CA TYR A 103 2.44 -1.49 -4.05
C TYR A 103 2.63 -0.64 -5.31
N VAL A 104 1.87 0.44 -5.45
CA VAL A 104 2.00 1.41 -6.55
C VAL A 104 2.49 2.74 -5.99
N ALA A 105 3.63 3.19 -6.53
CA ALA A 105 4.27 4.45 -6.14
C ALA A 105 4.70 5.26 -7.38
N PRO A 106 4.63 6.60 -7.31
CA PRO A 106 5.26 7.46 -8.31
C PRO A 106 6.79 7.37 -8.22
N ASN A 107 7.48 7.69 -9.32
CA ASN A 107 8.90 8.06 -9.31
C ASN A 107 8.99 9.58 -9.12
N ASP A 108 8.51 10.08 -7.97
CA ASP A 108 8.55 11.50 -7.63
C ASP A 108 9.87 11.86 -6.93
N VAL A 109 10.04 13.12 -6.53
CA VAL A 109 11.24 13.63 -5.83
C VAL A 109 11.65 12.82 -4.59
N HIS A 110 10.80 11.93 -4.07
CA HIS A 110 11.11 10.99 -3.00
C HIS A 110 11.61 9.60 -3.51
N GLN A 111 12.28 9.57 -4.67
CA GLN A 111 12.73 8.46 -5.56
C GLN A 111 13.17 7.10 -4.98
N ASN A 112 13.17 6.89 -3.66
CA ASN A 112 13.54 5.64 -3.03
C ASN A 112 12.36 4.77 -2.58
N HIS A 113 11.09 5.19 -2.67
CA HIS A 113 9.98 4.37 -2.17
C HIS A 113 9.93 3.01 -2.88
N ILE A 114 10.12 3.02 -4.20
CA ILE A 114 10.16 1.80 -5.00
C ILE A 114 11.40 0.96 -4.65
N GLN A 115 12.58 1.58 -4.61
CA GLN A 115 13.82 0.86 -4.30
C GLN A 115 13.76 0.22 -2.91
N PHE A 116 13.30 0.96 -1.88
CA PHE A 116 13.11 0.41 -0.54
C PHE A 116 12.14 -0.76 -0.55
N SER A 117 11.02 -0.64 -1.25
CA SER A 117 10.01 -1.70 -1.29
C SER A 117 10.54 -2.96 -2.00
N LEU A 118 11.27 -2.80 -3.11
CA LEU A 118 11.89 -3.90 -3.85
C LEU A 118 13.00 -4.58 -3.05
N GLU A 119 13.90 -3.82 -2.41
CA GLU A 119 14.95 -4.38 -1.55
C GLU A 119 14.37 -5.16 -0.36
N ARG A 120 13.17 -4.77 0.11
CA ARG A 120 12.44 -5.48 1.16
C ARG A 120 11.75 -6.76 0.66
N GLY A 121 11.71 -6.99 -0.65
CA GLY A 121 11.03 -8.13 -1.28
C GLY A 121 9.52 -7.93 -1.47
N ILE A 122 9.04 -6.68 -1.47
CA ILE A 122 7.62 -6.34 -1.61
C ILE A 122 7.30 -6.05 -3.09
N PRO A 123 6.32 -6.74 -3.70
CA PRO A 123 5.92 -6.48 -5.08
C PRO A 123 5.53 -5.01 -5.26
N THR A 124 6.23 -4.33 -6.18
CA THR A 124 6.08 -2.88 -6.37
C THR A 124 6.09 -2.54 -7.86
N TYR A 125 5.21 -1.62 -8.24
CA TYR A 125 5.09 -1.10 -9.60
C TYR A 125 5.23 0.42 -9.62
N LEU A 126 5.99 0.90 -10.59
CA LEU A 126 6.12 2.33 -10.87
C LEU A 126 4.87 2.84 -11.59
N GLY A 127 4.02 3.58 -10.89
CA GLY A 127 2.79 4.11 -11.48
C GLY A 127 2.20 5.28 -10.71
N VAL A 128 1.49 6.14 -11.44
CA VAL A 128 0.71 7.24 -10.87
C VAL A 128 -0.75 7.02 -11.27
N LEU A 129 -1.56 6.52 -10.32
CA LEU A 129 -2.96 6.14 -10.54
C LEU A 129 -3.81 7.32 -11.09
N GLY A 130 -3.34 8.57 -10.94
CA GLY A 130 -3.97 9.78 -11.50
C GLY A 130 -3.53 10.22 -12.91
N MET A 131 -2.50 9.59 -13.50
CA MET A 131 -1.94 10.04 -14.79
C MET A 131 -2.01 8.97 -15.88
N LYS A 132 -1.81 7.70 -15.52
CA LYS A 132 -1.80 6.59 -16.48
C LYS A 132 -2.64 5.44 -15.94
N ARG A 133 -3.35 4.78 -16.86
CA ARG A 133 -4.04 3.52 -16.59
C ARG A 133 -3.04 2.47 -16.08
N LEU A 134 -3.41 1.70 -15.06
CA LEU A 134 -2.52 0.67 -14.53
C LEU A 134 -2.54 -0.57 -15.44
N PRO A 135 -1.39 -1.26 -15.62
CA PRO A 135 -1.24 -2.37 -16.56
C PRO A 135 -1.80 -3.70 -16.03
N TYR A 136 -2.81 -3.63 -15.16
CA TYR A 136 -3.49 -4.81 -14.64
C TYR A 136 -4.81 -5.03 -15.37
N PRO A 137 -5.21 -6.28 -15.66
CA PRO A 137 -6.53 -6.62 -16.19
C PRO A 137 -7.69 -6.16 -15.28
N ARG A 138 -8.92 -6.35 -15.76
CA ARG A 138 -10.10 -6.17 -14.91
C ARG A 138 -10.09 -7.20 -13.78
N TRP A 139 -10.56 -6.82 -12.59
CA TRP A 139 -10.75 -7.71 -11.43
C TRP A 139 -9.48 -8.37 -10.88
N SER A 140 -8.35 -7.68 -10.98
CA SER A 140 -7.06 -8.16 -10.49
C SER A 140 -6.90 -8.11 -8.96
N PHE A 141 -7.69 -7.30 -8.26
CA PHE A 141 -7.54 -7.08 -6.81
C PHE A 141 -8.84 -7.27 -6.02
N GLU A 142 -8.72 -7.79 -4.80
CA GLU A 142 -9.85 -8.00 -3.88
C GLU A 142 -9.96 -6.93 -2.79
N LEU A 143 -9.01 -6.00 -2.73
CA LEU A 143 -9.08 -4.80 -1.91
C LEU A 143 -8.20 -3.72 -2.53
N ALA A 144 -8.59 -2.45 -2.38
CA ALA A 144 -7.69 -1.33 -2.60
C ALA A 144 -7.48 -0.59 -1.29
N HIS A 145 -6.24 -0.20 -1.04
CA HIS A 145 -5.84 0.55 0.12
C HIS A 145 -5.13 1.83 -0.31
N CYS A 146 -5.55 2.96 0.22
CA CYS A 146 -4.88 4.24 0.05
C CYS A 146 -4.52 4.84 1.41
N SER A 147 -3.25 4.85 1.80
CA SER A 147 -2.86 5.53 3.04
C SER A 147 -2.83 7.05 2.85
N ARG A 148 -1.97 7.53 1.96
CA ARG A 148 -1.84 8.96 1.61
C ARG A 148 -1.59 9.12 0.12
N CYS A 149 -2.48 8.58 -0.70
CA CYS A 149 -2.35 8.64 -2.15
C CYS A 149 -2.43 10.07 -2.72
N ARG A 150 -2.97 11.05 -1.96
CA ARG A 150 -3.21 12.44 -2.42
C ARG A 150 -3.96 12.48 -3.77
N ILE A 151 -4.78 11.47 -4.02
CA ILE A 151 -5.62 11.36 -5.20
C ILE A 151 -6.94 12.03 -4.86
N ASP A 152 -7.32 13.01 -5.67
CA ASP A 152 -8.70 13.48 -5.71
C ASP A 152 -9.49 12.57 -6.64
N TRP A 153 -10.25 11.67 -6.03
CA TRP A 153 -10.97 10.61 -6.74
C TRP A 153 -12.11 11.14 -7.62
N LEU A 154 -12.61 12.35 -7.37
CA LEU A 154 -13.71 12.96 -8.12
C LEU A 154 -13.22 13.83 -9.29
N GLN A 155 -11.91 14.01 -9.44
CA GLN A 155 -11.37 14.76 -10.57
C GLN A 155 -11.48 13.98 -11.88
N ARG A 156 -11.49 14.73 -12.98
CA ARG A 156 -11.47 14.21 -14.35
C ARG A 156 -12.66 13.29 -14.64
N ASP A 157 -13.87 13.78 -14.37
CA ASP A 157 -15.12 13.08 -14.65
C ASP A 157 -15.16 11.65 -14.08
N ASP A 158 -14.71 11.49 -12.83
CA ASP A 158 -14.67 10.22 -12.10
C ASP A 158 -13.85 9.10 -12.77
N ILE A 159 -12.98 9.43 -13.74
CA ILE A 159 -12.17 8.42 -14.47
C ILE A 159 -11.32 7.55 -13.54
N LEU A 160 -10.89 8.11 -12.40
CA LEU A 160 -10.10 7.39 -11.40
C LEU A 160 -10.93 6.38 -10.62
N LEU A 161 -12.21 6.67 -10.40
CA LEU A 161 -13.17 5.72 -9.85
C LEU A 161 -13.46 4.61 -10.84
N LEU A 162 -13.60 4.93 -12.13
CA LEU A 162 -13.80 3.94 -13.17
C LEU A 162 -12.59 3.00 -13.32
N GLU A 163 -11.37 3.54 -13.24
CA GLU A 163 -10.16 2.72 -13.25
C GLU A 163 -10.08 1.82 -12.01
N LEU A 164 -10.44 2.34 -10.84
CA LEU A 164 -10.48 1.55 -9.62
C LEU A 164 -11.56 0.45 -9.67
N ASP A 165 -12.77 0.77 -10.14
CA ASP A 165 -13.86 -0.20 -10.35
C ASP A 165 -13.45 -1.30 -11.33
N ARG A 166 -12.76 -0.94 -12.41
CA ARG A 166 -12.20 -1.92 -13.34
C ARG A 166 -11.23 -2.87 -12.64
N LEU A 167 -10.35 -2.36 -11.78
CA LEU A 167 -9.30 -3.15 -11.13
C LEU A 167 -9.82 -4.05 -10.00
N LEU A 168 -10.87 -3.62 -9.31
CA LEU A 168 -11.41 -4.30 -8.13
C LEU A 168 -12.48 -5.33 -8.49
N LYS A 169 -12.48 -6.48 -7.79
CA LYS A 169 -13.59 -7.43 -7.89
C LYS A 169 -14.91 -6.80 -7.41
N PRO A 170 -16.08 -7.23 -7.93
CA PRO A 170 -17.37 -6.72 -7.49
C PRO A 170 -17.57 -6.87 -5.97
N GLY A 171 -18.15 -5.84 -5.34
CA GLY A 171 -18.47 -5.86 -3.90
C GLY A 171 -17.32 -5.47 -2.97
N VAL A 172 -16.16 -5.13 -3.51
CA VAL A 172 -14.96 -4.74 -2.76
C VAL A 172 -14.98 -3.25 -2.37
N ILE A 173 -14.26 -2.91 -1.30
CA ILE A 173 -14.20 -1.58 -0.70
C ILE A 173 -12.78 -1.04 -0.77
N LEU A 174 -12.63 0.23 -1.18
CA LEU A 174 -11.41 1.00 -0.97
C LEU A 174 -11.36 1.50 0.48
N HIS A 175 -10.27 1.21 1.17
CA HIS A 175 -10.02 1.71 2.52
C HIS A 175 -8.95 2.81 2.50
N THR A 176 -9.27 3.95 3.11
CA THR A 176 -8.32 5.07 3.26
C THR A 176 -7.84 5.21 4.70
N TYR A 177 -6.58 5.62 4.89
CA TYR A 177 -6.06 6.02 6.21
C TYR A 177 -6.32 7.52 6.49
N PRO A 178 -6.67 7.92 7.74
CA PRO A 178 -7.16 7.06 8.82
C PRO A 178 -8.50 6.43 8.45
N LEU A 179 -8.83 5.26 9.03
CA LEU A 179 -10.02 4.45 8.73
C LEU A 179 -11.28 5.33 8.58
N LYS A 180 -11.57 5.75 7.35
CA LYS A 180 -12.79 6.47 6.99
C LYS A 180 -13.64 5.52 6.16
N PRO A 181 -14.84 5.13 6.64
CA PRO A 181 -15.75 4.32 5.85
C PRO A 181 -16.20 5.14 4.62
N MET A 182 -15.86 4.69 3.42
CA MET A 182 -16.33 5.32 2.19
C MET A 182 -17.74 4.84 1.79
N HIS A 183 -18.72 4.94 2.69
CA HIS A 183 -20.14 4.75 2.33
C HIS A 183 -20.61 5.63 1.15
N LYS A 184 -19.81 6.64 0.73
CA LYS A 184 -20.08 7.53 -0.40
C LYS A 184 -19.90 6.91 -1.80
N MET A 185 -18.98 5.97 -2.05
CA MET A 185 -18.76 5.47 -3.43
C MET A 185 -19.84 4.52 -3.94
N ARG A 186 -20.47 3.74 -3.05
CA ARG A 186 -21.64 2.90 -3.42
C ARG A 186 -22.85 3.73 -3.86
N LYS A 187 -22.96 4.99 -3.43
CA LYS A 187 -23.94 5.94 -3.98
C LYS A 187 -23.51 6.43 -5.36
N ILE A 188 -22.23 6.79 -5.56
CA ILE A 188 -21.74 7.32 -6.84
C ILE A 188 -21.93 6.33 -8.01
N LEU A 189 -21.60 5.04 -7.81
CA LEU A 189 -21.86 4.00 -8.83
C LEU A 189 -23.36 3.76 -9.09
N LYS A 190 -24.25 4.11 -8.15
CA LYS A 190 -25.71 4.07 -8.36
C LYS A 190 -26.26 5.33 -9.04
N TYR A 191 -25.52 6.44 -9.04
CA TYR A 191 -25.95 7.72 -9.63
C TYR A 191 -25.28 8.04 -10.97
N GLY A 192 -24.23 7.31 -11.38
CA GLY A 192 -23.62 7.41 -12.72
C GLY A 192 -24.29 6.53 -13.80
N GLY A 193 -25.41 5.90 -13.47
CA GLY A 193 -26.23 5.11 -14.39
C GLY A 193 -27.60 5.76 -14.60
N LYS A 194 -27.62 6.87 -15.32
CA LYS A 194 -28.80 7.37 -16.05
C LYS A 194 -28.32 7.96 -17.36
#